data_AF-A0A0F7F7L0-F1
#
_entry.id   AF-A0A0F7F7L0-F1
#
_cell.length_a   1.000
_cell.length_b   1.000
_cell.length_c   1.000
_cell.angle_alpha   90.00
_cell.angle_beta   90.00
_cell.angle_gamma   90.00
#
_symmetry.space_group_name_H-M   'P 1'
#
loop_
_entity.id
_entity.type
_entity.pdbx_description
1 polymer ?
#
loop_
_entity_poly.entity_id
_entity_poly.type
_entity_poly.pdbx_seq_one_letter_code
_entity_poly.pdbx_strand_id
1 'polypeptide(L)'
;MEFQYNVVSYGTINVWYNYGGETFKFNLFKTDGSWLLHPFEGILISNRDLYTLVLKELLQNKYFQVMLAKEGIHLSALKTTIDIGRTDEDNYRENREADFTINNLQSLTLEEIIEMEISDILNKISIYKRILERMFMDGIDHNDFEFQKVKQFVTIYEETLRGFEDLSGPRFDFNRLPKF
;
A
#
# COMPACT_ATOMS: atom_id res chain seq x y z
N MET A 1 -24.55 12.87 8.90
CA MET A 1 -23.11 12.90 9.28
C MET A 1 -22.36 12.74 7.99
N GLU A 2 -21.48 13.68 7.62
CA GLU A 2 -20.93 13.76 6.25
C GLU A 2 -19.71 12.85 6.01
N PHE A 3 -18.97 12.51 7.06
CA PHE A 3 -17.74 11.73 6.96
C PHE A 3 -17.59 10.80 8.17
N GLN A 4 -17.19 9.56 7.92
CA GLN A 4 -16.85 8.56 8.94
C GLN A 4 -15.67 7.70 8.47
N TYR A 5 -14.92 7.13 9.40
CA TYR A 5 -13.83 6.22 9.07
C TYR A 5 -13.65 5.13 10.14
N ASN A 6 -13.01 4.03 9.76
CA ASN A 6 -12.63 2.95 10.66
C ASN A 6 -11.24 2.42 10.29
N VAL A 7 -10.30 2.48 11.23
CA VAL A 7 -8.94 1.94 11.05
C VAL A 7 -9.02 0.42 11.21
N VAL A 8 -8.72 -0.32 10.14
CA VAL A 8 -8.78 -1.78 10.14
C VAL A 8 -7.42 -2.38 10.52
N SER A 9 -6.34 -1.79 10.02
CA SER A 9 -4.95 -2.21 10.28
C SER A 9 -3.99 -1.03 10.13
N TYR A 10 -2.70 -1.25 10.39
CA TYR A 10 -1.63 -0.25 10.22
C TYR A 10 -1.52 0.31 8.78
N GLY A 11 -2.06 -0.39 7.78
CA GLY A 11 -2.01 0.02 6.38
C GLY A 11 -3.37 0.01 5.70
N THR A 12 -4.49 0.02 6.45
CA THR A 12 -5.84 -0.07 5.87
C THR A 12 -6.86 0.69 6.70
N ILE A 13 -7.58 1.62 6.06
CA ILE A 13 -8.59 2.47 6.67
C ILE A 13 -9.82 2.49 5.76
N ASN A 14 -10.97 2.06 6.31
CA ASN A 14 -12.24 2.22 5.64
C ASN A 14 -12.76 3.65 5.84
N VAL A 15 -13.26 4.24 4.78
CA VAL A 15 -13.76 5.62 4.74
C VAL A 15 -15.18 5.62 4.18
N TRP A 16 -16.06 6.38 4.80
CA TRP A 16 -17.44 6.59 4.34
C TRP A 16 -17.70 8.09 4.19
N TYR A 17 -18.17 8.48 3.01
CA TYR A 17 -18.42 9.87 2.67
C TYR A 17 -19.83 10.05 2.13
N ASN A 18 -20.61 10.95 2.72
CA ASN A 18 -21.93 11.30 2.22
C ASN A 18 -21.81 12.42 1.18
N TYR A 19 -22.21 12.12 -0.06
CA TYR A 19 -22.25 13.07 -1.16
C TYR A 19 -23.65 13.09 -1.77
N GLY A 20 -24.27 14.27 -1.77
CA GLY A 20 -25.62 14.45 -2.35
C GLY A 20 -26.72 13.62 -1.67
N GLY A 21 -26.52 13.18 -0.42
CA GLY A 21 -27.46 12.33 0.32
C GLY A 21 -27.11 10.84 0.30
N GLU A 22 -26.23 10.41 -0.60
CA GLU A 22 -25.79 9.02 -0.74
C GLU A 22 -24.44 8.79 -0.07
N THR A 23 -24.26 7.62 0.56
CA THR A 23 -23.01 7.29 1.28
C THR A 23 -22.11 6.42 0.43
N PHE A 24 -21.01 6.99 -0.04
CA PHE A 24 -19.98 6.28 -0.78
C PHE A 24 -18.92 5.73 0.17
N LYS A 25 -18.47 4.50 -0.10
CA LYS A 25 -17.43 3.84 0.69
C LYS A 25 -16.12 3.80 -0.09
N PHE A 26 -15.03 4.06 0.61
CA PHE A 26 -13.68 4.01 0.10
C PHE A 26 -12.82 3.17 1.03
N ASN A 27 -11.77 2.58 0.47
CA ASN A 27 -10.69 1.97 1.21
C ASN A 27 -9.43 2.77 0.95
N LEU A 28 -8.74 3.13 2.03
CA LEU A 28 -7.46 3.80 2.00
C LEU A 28 -6.42 2.80 2.51
N PHE A 29 -5.53 2.36 1.63
CA PHE A 29 -4.56 1.31 1.97
C PHE A 29 -3.15 1.64 1.49
N LYS A 30 -2.15 1.08 2.16
CA LYS A 30 -0.75 1.34 1.86
C LYS A 30 -0.18 0.27 0.93
N THR A 31 0.45 0.70 -0.17
CA THR A 31 1.13 -0.17 -1.16
C THR A 31 2.41 0.52 -1.61
N ASP A 32 3.55 -0.18 -1.59
CA ASP A 32 4.86 0.32 -2.06
C ASP A 32 5.24 1.72 -1.56
N GLY A 33 4.97 1.98 -0.28
CA GLY A 33 5.28 3.27 0.36
C GLY A 33 4.34 4.43 0.01
N SER A 34 3.34 4.20 -0.85
CA SER A 34 2.27 5.15 -1.18
C SER A 34 0.94 4.76 -0.52
N TRP A 35 0.03 5.71 -0.34
CA TRP A 35 -1.33 5.44 0.12
C TRP A 35 -2.30 5.51 -1.05
N LEU A 36 -3.10 4.46 -1.25
CA LEU A 36 -4.06 4.34 -2.34
C LEU A 36 -5.47 4.49 -1.80
N LEU A 37 -6.24 5.40 -2.41
CA LEU A 37 -7.66 5.59 -2.14
C LEU A 37 -8.50 4.95 -3.26
N HIS A 38 -9.26 3.92 -2.89
CA HIS A 38 -10.06 3.11 -3.80
C HIS A 38 -11.54 3.17 -3.43
N PRO A 39 -12.46 3.44 -4.38
CA PRO A 39 -13.90 3.33 -4.09
C PRO A 39 -14.31 1.86 -3.99
N PHE A 40 -15.14 1.52 -3.00
CA PHE A 40 -15.70 0.17 -2.85
C PHE A 40 -16.86 -0.10 -3.80
N GLU A 41 -17.59 0.96 -4.19
CA GLU A 41 -18.85 0.83 -4.92
C GLU A 41 -18.64 0.78 -6.43
N GLY A 42 -19.20 -0.24 -7.07
CA GLY A 42 -19.18 -0.40 -8.53
C GLY A 42 -19.78 0.79 -9.30
N ILE A 43 -20.66 1.58 -8.65
CA ILE A 43 -21.23 2.81 -9.23
C ILE A 43 -20.12 3.84 -9.50
N LEU A 44 -19.20 4.04 -8.57
CA LEU A 44 -18.08 4.98 -8.75
C LEU A 44 -17.03 4.42 -9.73
N ILE A 45 -16.87 3.10 -9.79
CA ILE A 45 -15.97 2.46 -10.74
C ILE A 45 -16.49 2.58 -12.18
N SER A 46 -17.81 2.42 -12.36
CA SER A 46 -18.46 2.51 -13.68
C SER A 46 -18.75 3.95 -14.13
N ASN A 47 -18.89 4.90 -13.20
CA ASN A 47 -19.16 6.30 -13.49
C ASN A 47 -17.99 7.20 -13.03
N ARG A 48 -17.03 7.40 -13.94
CA ARG A 48 -15.80 8.17 -13.69
C ARG A 48 -16.07 9.64 -13.39
N ASP A 49 -17.08 10.24 -14.01
CA ASP A 49 -17.42 11.64 -13.79
C ASP A 49 -17.90 11.86 -12.36
N LEU A 50 -18.78 10.97 -11.88
CA LEU A 50 -19.25 10.99 -10.49
C LEU A 50 -18.09 10.72 -9.53
N TYR A 51 -17.23 9.73 -9.80
CA TYR A 51 -16.06 9.47 -8.97
C TYR A 51 -15.15 10.71 -8.83
N THR A 52 -14.91 11.41 -9.93
CA THR A 52 -14.08 12.62 -9.93
C THR A 52 -14.68 13.72 -9.05
N LEU A 53 -16.01 13.92 -9.12
CA LEU A 53 -16.72 14.89 -8.29
C LEU A 53 -16.66 14.51 -6.81
N VAL A 54 -17.02 13.27 -6.48
CA VAL A 54 -17.03 12.77 -5.10
C VAL A 54 -15.63 12.83 -4.51
N LEU A 55 -14.61 12.41 -5.26
CA LEU A 55 -13.23 12.44 -4.81
C LEU A 55 -12.74 13.87 -4.57
N LYS A 56 -12.97 14.79 -5.51
CA LYS A 56 -12.54 16.19 -5.36
C LYS A 56 -13.11 16.81 -4.10
N GLU A 57 -14.38 16.51 -3.79
CA GLU A 57 -15.02 17.00 -2.57
C GLU A 57 -14.47 16.31 -1.32
N LEU A 58 -14.26 15.00 -1.35
CA LEU A 58 -13.66 14.23 -0.26
C LEU A 58 -12.25 14.74 0.10
N LEU A 59 -11.40 15.01 -0.90
CA LEU A 59 -10.05 15.56 -0.69
C LEU A 59 -10.08 16.97 -0.07
N GLN A 60 -11.14 17.73 -0.30
CA GLN A 60 -11.39 19.05 0.29
C GLN A 60 -12.10 18.97 1.66
N ASN A 61 -12.59 17.79 2.04
CA ASN A 61 -13.30 17.61 3.29
C ASN A 61 -12.36 17.71 4.50
N LYS A 62 -12.69 18.61 5.44
CA LYS A 62 -11.86 18.88 6.62
C LYS A 62 -11.71 17.67 7.53
N TYR A 63 -12.76 16.86 7.70
CA TYR A 63 -12.70 15.68 8.56
C TYR A 63 -11.80 14.60 7.97
N PHE A 64 -11.82 14.45 6.64
CA PHE A 64 -10.89 13.56 5.93
C PHE A 64 -9.44 14.01 6.11
N GLN A 65 -9.14 15.29 5.91
CA GLN A 65 -7.79 15.83 6.11
C GLN A 65 -7.28 15.66 7.55
N VAL A 66 -8.14 15.90 8.54
CA VAL A 66 -7.80 15.66 9.95
C VAL A 66 -7.54 14.18 10.23
N MET A 67 -8.32 13.28 9.63
CA MET A 67 -8.09 11.84 9.73
C MET A 67 -6.72 11.46 9.15
N LEU A 68 -6.39 11.91 7.94
CA LEU A 68 -5.08 11.67 7.34
C LEU A 68 -3.94 12.16 8.24
N ALA A 69 -4.06 13.37 8.78
CA ALA A 69 -3.05 13.93 9.68
C ALA A 69 -2.89 13.13 10.98
N LYS A 70 -3.98 12.61 11.55
CA LYS A 70 -3.94 11.74 12.74
C LYS A 70 -3.21 10.43 12.47
N GLU A 71 -3.39 9.86 11.28
CA GLU A 71 -2.75 8.61 10.86
C GLU A 71 -1.36 8.83 10.24
N GLY A 72 -0.83 10.05 10.26
CA GLY A 72 0.49 10.37 9.71
C GLY A 72 0.56 10.28 8.18
N ILE A 73 -0.57 10.41 7.49
CA ILE A 73 -0.69 10.31 6.03
C ILE A 73 -0.65 11.71 5.43
N HIS A 74 0.37 12.00 4.63
CA HIS A 74 0.42 13.24 3.86
C HIS A 74 -0.56 13.16 2.68
N LEU A 75 -1.32 14.23 2.44
CA LEU A 75 -2.24 14.31 1.30
C LEU A 75 -1.52 14.09 -0.04
N SER A 76 -0.27 14.55 -0.15
CA SER A 76 0.60 14.37 -1.32
C SER A 76 1.04 12.91 -1.56
N ALA A 77 0.91 12.04 -0.57
CA ALA A 77 1.22 10.62 -0.68
C ALA A 77 0.01 9.78 -1.14
N LEU A 78 -1.16 10.43 -1.32
CA LEU A 78 -2.36 9.78 -1.83
C LEU A 78 -2.30 9.61 -3.34
N LYS A 79 -2.52 8.38 -3.78
CA LYS A 79 -2.78 7.99 -5.16
C LYS A 79 -4.21 7.46 -5.27
N THR A 80 -4.84 7.63 -6.42
CA THR A 80 -6.21 7.15 -6.68
C THR A 80 -6.16 5.98 -7.63
N THR A 81 -7.03 5.01 -7.43
CA THR A 81 -7.03 3.79 -8.24
C THR A 81 -7.70 3.93 -9.60
N ILE A 82 -8.49 4.99 -9.79
CA ILE A 82 -9.12 5.29 -11.07
C ILE A 82 -8.30 6.43 -11.67
N ASP A 83 -7.86 6.22 -12.91
CA ASP A 83 -7.24 7.25 -13.72
C ASP A 83 -8.29 8.32 -14.02
N ILE A 84 -8.26 9.38 -13.22
CA ILE A 84 -9.03 10.59 -13.46
C ILE A 84 -8.21 11.31 -14.51
N GLY A 85 -8.53 11.04 -15.78
CA GLY A 85 -7.83 11.59 -16.93
C GLY A 85 -7.45 13.03 -16.66
N ARG A 86 -6.16 13.24 -16.36
CA ARG A 86 -5.63 14.55 -16.09
C ARG A 86 -5.80 15.31 -17.39
N THR A 87 -6.59 16.38 -17.37
CA THR A 87 -6.66 17.35 -18.46
C THR A 87 -5.21 17.69 -18.87
N ASP A 88 -4.94 17.68 -20.18
CA ASP A 88 -3.65 17.57 -20.86
C ASP A 88 -2.51 18.59 -20.51
N GLU A 89 -2.56 19.29 -19.38
CA GLU A 89 -1.56 20.33 -19.05
C GLU A 89 -0.45 19.89 -18.08
N ASP A 90 -0.57 18.75 -17.39
CA ASP A 90 0.45 18.29 -16.42
C ASP A 90 1.39 17.17 -16.91
N ASN A 91 1.30 16.78 -18.19
CA ASN A 91 1.95 15.59 -18.76
C ASN A 91 3.47 15.66 -18.98
N TYR A 92 4.20 16.61 -18.38
CA TYR A 92 5.66 16.71 -18.58
C TYR A 92 6.56 16.24 -17.44
N ARG A 93 6.01 15.76 -16.31
CA ARG A 93 6.86 15.27 -15.20
C ARG A 93 6.21 14.12 -14.44
N GLU A 94 6.38 12.92 -14.97
CA GLU A 94 6.58 11.64 -14.24
C GLU A 94 6.15 10.49 -15.14
N ASN A 95 6.99 10.23 -16.16
CA ASN A 95 6.92 9.00 -16.92
C ASN A 95 8.19 8.21 -16.59
N ARG A 96 8.10 7.36 -15.56
CA ARG A 96 8.92 6.18 -15.29
C ARG A 96 8.56 5.60 -13.92
N GLU A 97 7.51 4.78 -13.87
CA GLU A 97 7.45 3.56 -13.07
C GLU A 97 6.18 2.80 -13.47
N ALA A 98 6.33 1.49 -13.63
CA ALA A 98 5.57 0.65 -14.54
C ALA A 98 4.04 0.65 -14.32
N ASP A 99 3.32 0.52 -15.44
CA ASP A 99 1.92 0.15 -15.53
C ASP A 99 1.55 -1.03 -14.61
N PHE A 100 1.03 -0.72 -13.42
CA PHE A 100 0.23 -1.65 -12.63
C PHE A 100 -1.15 -1.05 -12.40
N THR A 101 -1.92 -0.96 -13.48
CA THR A 101 -3.32 -0.53 -13.44
C THR A 101 -4.19 -1.49 -12.61
N ILE A 102 -5.03 -0.92 -11.74
CA ILE A 102 -5.99 -1.59 -10.84
C ILE A 102 -7.00 -2.53 -11.54
N ASN A 103 -7.11 -2.47 -12.87
CA ASN A 103 -7.88 -3.47 -13.63
C ASN A 103 -7.36 -4.92 -13.41
N ASN A 104 -6.12 -5.10 -12.95
CA ASN A 104 -5.55 -6.42 -12.66
C ASN A 104 -5.83 -6.92 -11.23
N LEU A 105 -6.20 -6.05 -10.27
CA LEU A 105 -6.45 -6.45 -8.87
C LEU A 105 -7.79 -7.16 -8.68
N GLN A 106 -8.81 -6.79 -9.48
CA GLN A 106 -10.12 -7.46 -9.46
C GLN A 106 -10.09 -8.88 -10.07
N SER A 107 -9.00 -9.25 -10.74
CA SER A 107 -8.75 -10.58 -11.28
C SER A 107 -7.80 -11.43 -10.42
N LEU A 108 -7.26 -10.91 -9.31
CA LEU A 108 -6.29 -11.66 -8.53
C LEU A 108 -6.94 -12.76 -7.71
N THR A 109 -6.43 -13.96 -7.92
CA THR A 109 -6.68 -15.15 -7.13
C THR A 109 -6.04 -15.01 -5.74
N LEU A 110 -6.48 -15.85 -4.80
CA LEU A 110 -5.88 -15.92 -3.47
C LEU A 110 -4.37 -16.23 -3.57
N GLU A 111 -3.99 -17.08 -4.52
CA GLU A 111 -2.61 -17.44 -4.81
C GLU A 111 -1.77 -16.25 -5.26
N GLU A 112 -2.29 -15.40 -6.14
CA GLU A 112 -1.57 -14.20 -6.59
C GLU A 112 -1.41 -13.16 -5.46
N ILE A 113 -2.40 -13.06 -4.55
CA ILE A 113 -2.29 -12.22 -3.36
C ILE A 113 -1.21 -12.75 -2.42
N ILE A 114 -1.14 -14.07 -2.23
CA ILE A 114 -0.09 -14.71 -1.42
C ILE A 114 1.29 -14.50 -2.07
N GLU A 115 1.41 -14.65 -3.39
CA GLU A 115 2.65 -14.40 -4.13
C GLU A 115 3.13 -12.95 -3.97
N MET A 116 2.21 -12.00 -4.07
CA MET A 116 2.52 -10.58 -3.85
C MET A 116 3.02 -10.32 -2.44
N GLU A 117 2.33 -10.83 -1.41
CA GLU A 117 2.74 -10.61 -0.01
C GLU A 117 4.10 -11.27 0.28
N ILE A 118 4.35 -12.48 -0.25
CA ILE A 118 5.65 -13.14 -0.16
C ILE A 118 6.75 -12.29 -0.83
N SER A 119 6.47 -11.75 -2.03
CA SER A 119 7.40 -10.88 -2.75
C SER A 119 7.76 -9.63 -1.93
N ASP A 120 6.77 -9.01 -1.28
CA ASP A 120 6.97 -7.83 -0.44
C ASP A 120 7.81 -8.13 0.80
N ILE A 121 7.55 -9.27 1.46
CA ILE A 121 8.34 -9.73 2.61
C ILE A 121 9.81 -9.96 2.20
N LEU A 122 10.04 -10.61 1.05
CA LEU A 122 11.39 -10.85 0.53
C LEU A 122 12.12 -9.54 0.20
N ASN A 123 11.42 -8.56 -0.39
CA ASN A 123 11.99 -7.25 -0.66
C ASN A 123 12.40 -6.54 0.64
N LYS A 124 11.55 -6.58 1.67
CA LYS A 124 11.87 -6.02 3.00
C LYS A 124 13.10 -6.69 3.61
N ILE A 125 13.19 -8.03 3.57
CA ILE A 125 14.38 -8.77 4.04
C ILE A 125 15.64 -8.28 3.32
N SER A 126 15.59 -8.16 1.99
CA SER A 126 16.72 -7.68 1.18
C SER A 126 17.17 -6.28 1.59
N ILE A 127 16.23 -5.35 1.77
CA ILE A 127 16.53 -3.98 2.21
C ILE A 127 17.22 -3.98 3.57
N TYR A 128 16.67 -4.67 4.57
CA TYR A 128 17.27 -4.69 5.91
C TYR A 128 18.64 -5.37 5.94
N LYS A 129 18.87 -6.41 5.12
CA LYS A 129 20.21 -7.01 4.95
C LYS A 129 21.21 -6.01 4.36
N ARG A 130 20.83 -5.23 3.35
CA ARG A 130 21.68 -4.15 2.81
C ARG A 130 21.96 -3.05 3.83
N ILE A 131 21.00 -2.74 4.71
CA ILE A 131 21.22 -1.81 5.83
C ILE A 131 22.27 -2.39 6.78
N LEU A 132 22.17 -3.66 7.16
CA LEU A 132 23.18 -4.32 8.01
C LEU A 132 24.57 -4.33 7.35
N GLU A 133 24.67 -4.61 6.06
CA GLU A 133 25.92 -4.53 5.30
C GLU A 133 26.52 -3.12 5.35
N ARG A 134 25.68 -2.09 5.16
CA ARG A 134 26.12 -0.70 5.27
C ARG A 134 26.61 -0.36 6.68
N MET A 135 25.88 -0.78 7.71
CA MET A 135 26.28 -0.59 9.11
C MET A 135 27.63 -1.25 9.40
N PHE A 136 27.86 -2.45 8.86
CA PHE A 136 29.14 -3.13 8.96
C PHE A 136 30.26 -2.37 8.24
N MET A 137 30.01 -1.85 7.04
CA MET A 137 30.97 -0.99 6.32
C MET A 137 31.30 0.30 7.08
N ASP A 138 30.31 0.85 7.80
CA ASP A 138 30.47 2.05 8.63
C ASP A 138 31.11 1.72 10.01
N GLY A 139 31.50 0.46 10.26
CA GLY A 139 32.22 0.03 11.45
C GLY A 139 31.33 -0.17 12.69
N ILE A 140 30.02 -0.24 12.52
CA ILE A 140 29.07 -0.51 13.62
C ILE A 140 29.17 -1.99 14.01
N ASP A 141 29.44 -2.24 15.29
CA ASP A 141 29.63 -3.59 15.80
C ASP A 141 28.30 -4.35 15.91
N HIS A 142 28.37 -5.68 15.81
CA HIS A 142 27.22 -6.56 15.97
C HIS A 142 26.57 -6.46 17.35
N ASN A 143 27.28 -5.99 18.38
CA ASN A 143 26.72 -5.76 19.71
C ASN A 143 26.06 -4.39 19.86
N ASP A 144 26.14 -3.53 18.84
CA ASP A 144 25.49 -2.24 18.84
C ASP A 144 23.96 -2.39 18.87
N PHE A 145 23.30 -1.50 19.62
CA PHE A 145 21.86 -1.54 19.82
C PHE A 145 21.08 -1.29 18.52
N GLU A 146 21.56 -0.41 17.65
CA GLU A 146 20.93 -0.16 16.35
C GLU A 146 21.13 -1.35 15.43
N PHE A 147 22.32 -1.96 15.45
CA PHE A 147 22.59 -3.17 14.67
C PHE A 147 21.65 -4.32 15.08
N GLN A 148 21.47 -4.52 16.38
CA GLN A 148 20.57 -5.54 16.92
C GLN A 148 19.11 -5.29 16.55
N LYS A 149 18.64 -4.03 16.52
CA LYS A 149 17.29 -3.69 16.04
C LYS A 149 17.09 -4.02 14.57
N VAL A 150 18.03 -3.63 13.71
CA VAL A 150 17.93 -3.92 12.26
C VAL A 150 17.95 -5.44 12.04
N LYS A 151 18.79 -6.16 12.78
CA LYS A 151 18.82 -7.62 12.77
C LYS A 151 17.49 -8.24 13.21
N GLN A 152 16.85 -7.70 14.24
CA GLN A 152 15.52 -8.17 14.67
C GLN A 152 14.46 -7.97 13.58
N PHE A 153 14.50 -6.88 12.80
CA PHE A 153 13.60 -6.74 11.66
C PHE A 153 13.79 -7.85 10.63
N VAL A 154 15.04 -8.18 10.29
CA VAL A 154 15.33 -9.33 9.40
C VAL A 154 14.72 -10.61 9.96
N THR A 155 14.92 -10.89 11.24
CA THR A 155 14.36 -12.08 11.90
C THR A 155 12.84 -12.12 11.86
N ILE A 156 12.16 -11.01 12.18
CA ILE A 156 10.69 -10.93 12.15
C ILE A 156 10.14 -11.20 10.75
N TYR A 157 10.74 -10.62 9.71
CA TYR A 157 10.29 -10.85 8.34
C TYR A 157 10.62 -12.26 7.83
N GLU A 158 11.75 -12.83 8.22
CA GLU A 158 12.08 -14.24 7.92
C GLU A 158 11.13 -15.22 8.65
N GLU A 159 10.71 -14.92 9.87
CA GLU A 159 9.69 -15.70 10.59
C GLU A 159 8.31 -15.54 9.95
N THR A 160 7.96 -14.32 9.54
CA THR A 160 6.71 -14.04 8.81
C THR A 160 6.66 -14.83 7.52
N LEU A 161 7.76 -14.86 6.75
CA LEU A 161 7.87 -15.64 5.52
C LEU A 161 7.60 -17.13 5.76
N ARG A 162 8.18 -17.71 6.84
CA ARG A 162 7.91 -19.10 7.22
C ARG A 162 6.45 -19.36 7.58
N GLY A 163 5.79 -18.39 8.22
CA GLY A 163 4.34 -18.46 8.47
C GLY A 163 3.50 -18.53 7.19
N PHE A 164 3.98 -17.93 6.10
CA PHE A 164 3.36 -18.07 4.76
C PHE A 164 3.69 -19.39 4.07
N GLU A 165 4.85 -20.01 4.35
CA GLU A 165 5.17 -21.37 3.89
C GLU A 165 4.12 -22.39 4.39
N ASP A 166 3.67 -22.24 5.64
CA ASP A 166 2.63 -23.09 6.25
C ASP A 166 1.24 -22.90 5.60
N LEU A 167 0.96 -21.71 5.05
CA LEU A 167 -0.31 -21.38 4.40
C LEU A 167 -0.37 -21.78 2.91
N SER A 168 0.79 -21.93 2.26
CA SER A 168 0.88 -22.01 0.79
C SER A 168 0.73 -23.43 0.20
N GLY A 169 0.68 -24.48 1.03
CA GLY A 169 0.51 -25.87 0.59
C GLY A 169 1.64 -26.37 -0.36
N PRO A 170 1.58 -27.63 -0.85
CA PRO A 170 2.68 -28.28 -1.56
C PRO A 170 2.97 -27.74 -2.99
N ARG A 171 2.38 -26.60 -3.38
CA ARG A 171 2.52 -26.00 -4.72
C ARG A 171 3.51 -24.83 -4.78
N PHE A 172 3.90 -24.27 -3.64
CA PHE A 172 4.87 -23.19 -3.58
C PHE A 172 6.29 -23.74 -3.38
N ASP A 173 7.06 -23.79 -4.48
CA ASP A 173 8.46 -24.17 -4.43
C ASP A 173 9.35 -22.93 -4.23
N PHE A 174 9.65 -22.63 -2.98
CA PHE A 174 10.55 -21.55 -2.57
C PHE A 174 11.99 -21.72 -3.11
N ASN A 175 12.35 -22.88 -3.67
CA ASN A 175 13.64 -23.06 -4.35
C ASN A 175 13.73 -22.34 -5.71
N ARG A 176 12.62 -21.81 -6.24
CA ARG A 176 12.60 -20.99 -7.47
C ARG A 176 12.87 -19.51 -7.23
N LEU A 177 12.93 -19.07 -5.97
CA LEU A 177 13.30 -17.69 -5.67
C LEU A 177 14.79 -17.46 -6.02
N PRO A 178 15.11 -16.29 -6.59
CA PRO A 178 16.50 -15.94 -6.89
C PRO A 178 17.31 -16.01 -5.60
N LYS A 179 18.29 -16.93 -5.58
CA LYS A 179 19.29 -17.00 -4.51
C LYS A 179 20.21 -15.80 -4.69
N PHE A 180 20.18 -14.89 -3.72
CA PHE A 180 21.16 -13.81 -3.57
C PHE A 180 22.22 -14.23 -2.56
#